data_AF-A0A967VU66-F1
#
_entry.id   AF-A0A967VU66-F1
#
_cell.length_a   1.000
_cell.length_b   1.000
_cell.length_c   1.000
_cell.angle_alpha   90.00
_cell.angle_beta   90.00
_cell.angle_gamma   90.00
#
_symmetry.space_group_name_H-M   'P 1'
#
loop_
_entity.id
_entity.type
_entity.pdbx_description
1 polymer ?
#
loop_
_entity_poly.entity_id
_entity_poly.type
_entity_poly.pdbx_seq_one_letter_code
_entity_poly.pdbx_strand_id
1 'polypeptide(L)'
;MATDDVDAVMALYSPDAWIRLDYPARGADVRPATEQWVRGTRNVLLGAADFDFSGDLAVGTVRLLVTPTDGARRAGVMVVVIRSTDAGWRIRSQVLGLPSEP
;
A
#
# COMPACT_ATOMS: atom_id res chain seq x y z
N MET A 1 12.64 -4.39 -13.60
CA MET A 1 11.76 -3.28 -14.00
C MET A 1 10.68 -3.17 -12.93
N ALA A 2 10.50 -2.00 -12.32
CA ALA A 2 9.28 -1.77 -11.55
C ALA A 2 8.12 -1.84 -12.56
N THR A 3 7.18 -2.73 -12.34
CA THR A 3 5.96 -2.76 -13.14
C THR A 3 5.11 -1.58 -12.71
N ASP A 4 5.00 -0.56 -13.56
CA ASP A 4 4.01 0.54 -13.44
C ASP A 4 2.58 0.03 -13.70
N ASP A 5 2.33 -1.26 -13.45
CA ASP A 5 1.07 -1.95 -13.69
C ASP A 5 0.11 -1.65 -12.53
N VAL A 6 -0.47 -0.46 -12.61
CA VAL A 6 -1.48 0.01 -11.67
C VAL A 6 -2.68 -0.93 -11.67
N ASP A 7 -3.01 -1.60 -12.77
CA ASP A 7 -4.12 -2.55 -12.81
C ASP A 7 -3.84 -3.79 -11.95
N ALA A 8 -2.63 -4.34 -12.01
CA ALA A 8 -2.21 -5.40 -11.11
C ALA A 8 -2.20 -4.97 -9.65
N VAL A 9 -1.78 -3.74 -9.35
CA VAL A 9 -1.84 -3.19 -7.98
C VAL A 9 -3.29 -3.03 -7.52
N MET A 10 -4.17 -2.49 -8.37
CA MET A 10 -5.58 -2.29 -8.05
C MET A 10 -6.33 -3.61 -7.84
N ALA A 11 -5.90 -4.71 -8.46
CA ALA A 11 -6.45 -6.04 -8.22
C ALA A 11 -6.25 -6.54 -6.77
N LEU A 12 -5.32 -5.94 -6.02
CA LEU A 12 -5.08 -6.26 -4.61
C LEU A 12 -6.11 -5.62 -3.66
N TYR A 13 -6.80 -4.55 -4.08
CA TYR A 13 -7.69 -3.78 -3.22
C TYR A 13 -9.15 -4.23 -3.31
N SER A 14 -9.90 -4.04 -2.22
CA SER A 14 -11.36 -4.14 -2.27
C SER A 14 -11.96 -2.89 -2.95
N PRO A 15 -13.14 -2.99 -3.59
CA PRO A 15 -13.78 -1.84 -4.24
C PRO A 15 -14.09 -0.67 -3.29
N ASP A 16 -14.24 -0.94 -1.99
CA ASP A 16 -14.51 0.02 -0.93
C ASP A 16 -13.26 0.43 -0.13
N ALA A 17 -12.06 0.06 -0.62
CA ALA A 17 -10.82 0.25 0.09
C ALA A 17 -10.57 1.72 0.47
N TRP A 18 -9.89 1.92 1.58
CA TRP A 18 -9.40 3.23 2.02
C TRP A 18 -7.89 3.18 2.17
N ILE A 19 -7.19 4.15 1.60
CA ILE A 19 -5.72 4.22 1.67
C ILE A 19 -5.26 5.57 2.19
N ARG A 20 -4.06 5.60 2.76
CA ARG A 20 -3.27 6.80 2.99
C ARG A 20 -1.83 6.52 2.57
N LEU A 21 -1.50 6.91 1.34
CA LEU A 21 -0.12 6.94 0.84
C LEU A 21 0.44 8.33 1.17
N ASP A 22 0.43 9.24 0.19
CA ASP A 22 0.76 10.66 0.41
C ASP A 22 -0.44 11.45 0.96
N TYR A 23 -1.66 11.06 0.58
CA TYR A 23 -2.92 11.62 1.07
C TYR A 23 -3.99 10.53 1.22
N PRO A 24 -5.06 10.78 2.02
CA PRO A 24 -6.17 9.86 2.16
C PRO A 24 -6.99 9.74 0.86
N ALA A 25 -7.34 8.52 0.46
CA ALA A 25 -8.23 8.24 -0.67
C ALA A 25 -9.14 7.05 -0.38
N ARG A 26 -10.31 6.97 -1.04
CA ARG A 26 -11.30 5.91 -0.80
C ARG A 26 -12.05 5.49 -2.06
N GLY A 27 -12.38 4.20 -2.14
CA GLY A 27 -13.18 3.64 -3.23
C GLY A 27 -12.56 3.95 -4.59
N ALA A 28 -13.31 4.63 -5.46
CA ALA A 28 -12.85 5.02 -6.79
C ALA A 28 -11.57 5.89 -6.77
N ASP A 29 -11.36 6.68 -5.72
CA ASP A 29 -10.20 7.58 -5.60
C ASP A 29 -8.89 6.85 -5.25
N VAL A 30 -8.96 5.55 -4.89
CA VAL A 30 -7.76 4.74 -4.59
C VAL A 30 -6.87 4.61 -5.84
N ARG A 31 -7.48 4.47 -7.03
CA ARG A 31 -6.73 4.38 -8.29
C ARG A 31 -5.89 5.63 -8.57
N PRO A 32 -6.45 6.85 -8.67
CA PRO A 32 -5.64 8.04 -8.95
C PRO A 32 -4.58 8.31 -7.87
N ALA A 33 -4.88 8.03 -6.60
CA ALA A 33 -3.88 8.12 -5.52
C ALA A 33 -2.72 7.12 -5.71
N THR A 34 -3.03 5.89 -6.12
CA THR A 34 -2.02 4.87 -6.44
C THR A 34 -1.20 5.24 -7.67
N GLU A 35 -1.84 5.72 -8.75
CA GLU A 35 -1.17 6.19 -9.96
C GLU A 35 -0.17 7.31 -9.66
N GLN A 36 -0.59 8.30 -8.87
CA GLN A 36 0.27 9.40 -8.45
C GLN A 36 1.46 8.89 -7.64
N TRP A 37 1.22 8.00 -6.67
CA TRP A 37 2.27 7.48 -5.81
C TRP A 37 3.29 6.62 -6.58
N VAL A 38 2.82 5.78 -7.51
CA VAL A 38 3.68 4.96 -8.38
C VAL A 38 4.57 5.86 -9.25
N ARG A 39 4.04 6.92 -9.86
CA ARG A 39 4.84 7.90 -10.63
C ARG A 39 5.91 8.60 -9.79
N GLY A 40 5.64 8.83 -8.51
CA GLY A 40 6.57 9.41 -7.55
C GLY A 40 7.59 8.43 -6.98
N THR A 41 7.46 7.13 -7.26
CA THR A 41 8.23 6.07 -6.60
C THR A 41 9.03 5.24 -7.59
N ARG A 42 10.36 5.27 -7.47
CA ARG A 42 11.26 4.48 -8.32
C ARG A 42 11.29 3.01 -7.92
N ASN A 43 11.30 2.72 -6.62
CA ASN A 43 11.40 1.35 -6.11
C ASN A 43 10.80 1.24 -4.70
N VAL A 44 10.24 0.06 -4.39
CA VAL A 44 9.72 -0.29 -3.07
C VAL A 44 10.28 -1.65 -2.69
N LEU A 45 10.99 -1.71 -1.57
CA LEU A 45 11.43 -2.98 -0.98
C LEU A 45 10.55 -3.27 0.23
N LEU A 46 9.80 -4.36 0.15
CA LEU A 46 9.01 -4.86 1.28
C LEU A 46 9.90 -5.80 2.10
N GLY A 47 10.01 -5.53 3.40
CA GLY A 47 10.62 -6.42 4.37
C GLY A 47 9.62 -7.46 4.89
N ALA A 48 9.97 -8.09 6.01
CA ALA A 48 9.06 -9.00 6.69
C ALA A 48 7.75 -8.30 7.08
N ALA A 49 6.65 -9.02 6.88
CA ALA A 49 5.31 -8.62 7.26
C ALA A 49 4.82 -9.52 8.39
N ASP A 50 4.33 -8.90 9.46
CA ASP A 50 3.74 -9.57 10.60
C ASP A 50 2.22 -9.39 10.53
N PHE A 51 1.45 -10.48 10.61
CA PHE A 51 -0.02 -10.46 10.49
C PHE A 51 -0.71 -11.12 11.69
N ASP A 52 -1.71 -10.43 12.21
CA ASP A 52 -2.66 -10.95 13.20
C ASP A 52 -4.01 -11.23 12.53
N PHE A 53 -4.47 -12.48 12.61
CA PHE A 53 -5.69 -12.95 11.97
C PHE A 53 -6.87 -13.02 12.95
N SER A 54 -8.04 -12.57 12.50
CA SER A 54 -9.31 -12.65 13.23
C SER A 54 -10.46 -12.90 12.24
N GLY A 55 -10.80 -14.18 12.04
CA GLY A 55 -11.89 -14.57 11.14
C GLY A 55 -11.58 -14.26 9.68
N ASP A 56 -12.45 -13.48 9.03
CA ASP A 56 -12.27 -13.04 7.64
C ASP A 56 -11.38 -11.78 7.51
N LEU A 57 -10.77 -11.31 8.60
CA LEU A 57 -9.91 -10.13 8.63
C LEU A 57 -8.51 -10.48 9.13
N ALA A 58 -7.52 -9.76 8.63
CA ALA A 58 -6.19 -9.73 9.22
C ALA A 58 -5.61 -8.31 9.20
N VAL A 59 -4.87 -7.97 10.25
CA VAL A 59 -4.12 -6.71 10.35
C VAL A 59 -2.65 -7.04 10.17
N GLY A 60 -2.00 -6.38 9.22
CA GLY A 60 -0.60 -6.58 8.89
C GLY A 60 0.23 -5.33 9.15
N THR A 61 1.44 -5.52 9.67
CA THR A 61 2.46 -4.48 9.72
C THR A 61 3.63 -4.89 8.85
N VAL A 62 4.00 -4.04 7.90
CA VAL A 62 5.06 -4.30 6.91
C VAL A 62 6.12 -3.22 7.05
N ARG A 63 7.37 -3.63 7.27
CA ARG A 63 8.51 -2.72 7.18
C ARG A 63 8.89 -2.55 5.72
N LEU A 64 9.17 -1.34 5.26
CA LEU A 64 9.54 -1.12 3.87
C LEU A 64 10.61 -0.04 3.70
N LEU A 65 11.27 -0.08 2.55
CA LEU A 65 12.18 0.97 2.08
C LEU A 65 11.65 1.48 0.74
N VAL A 66 11.25 2.75 0.72
CA VAL A 66 10.80 3.45 -0.48
C VAL A 66 11.98 4.22 -1.07
N THR A 67 12.19 4.11 -2.37
CA THR A 67 13.09 4.98 -3.13
C THR A 67 12.23 5.86 -4.01
N PRO A 68 11.98 7.12 -3.64
CA PRO A 68 11.31 8.09 -4.49
C PRO A 68 12.07 8.33 -5.81
N THR A 69 11.40 8.92 -6.79
CA THR A 69 12.04 9.35 -8.04
C THR A 69 12.97 10.56 -7.83
N ASP A 70 12.71 11.38 -6.83
CA ASP A 70 13.41 12.65 -6.55
C ASP A 70 14.67 12.50 -5.67
N GLY A 71 14.88 11.38 -4.97
CA GLY A 71 16.03 11.33 -4.08
C GLY A 71 16.15 10.12 -3.17
N ALA A 72 16.47 10.44 -1.92
CA ALA A 72 17.03 9.49 -0.95
C ALA A 72 16.02 8.44 -0.51
N ARG A 73 16.55 7.27 -0.14
CA ARG A 73 15.72 6.16 0.37
C ARG A 73 15.09 6.53 1.71
N ARG A 74 13.80 6.26 1.85
CA ARG A 74 13.01 6.51 3.06
C ARG A 74 12.54 5.18 3.63
N ALA A 75 12.96 4.87 4.86
CA ALA A 75 12.48 3.69 5.59
C ALA A 75 11.13 4.02 6.22
N GLY A 76 10.18 3.08 6.16
CA GLY A 76 8.84 3.30 6.69
C GLY A 76 8.17 2.03 7.18
N VAL A 77 6.97 2.23 7.71
CA VAL A 77 6.08 1.16 8.13
C VAL A 77 4.75 1.35 7.42
N MET A 78 4.23 0.27 6.87
CA MET A 78 2.90 0.21 6.28
C MET A 78 2.02 -0.68 7.15
N VAL A 79 0.87 -0.16 7.55
CA VAL A 79 -0.17 -0.94 8.22
C VAL A 79 -1.26 -1.25 7.20
N VAL A 80 -1.64 -2.51 7.09
CA VAL A 80 -2.70 -2.97 6.19
C VAL A 80 -3.78 -3.69 6.95
N VAL A 81 -5.03 -3.54 6.52
CA VAL A 81 -6.13 -4.43 6.90
C VAL A 81 -6.54 -5.16 5.64
N ILE A 82 -6.44 -6.49 5.67
CA ILE A 82 -6.88 -7.36 4.59
C ILE A 82 -8.13 -8.12 4.99
N ARG A 83 -8.99 -8.39 4.02
CA ARG A 83 -10.23 -9.15 4.19
C ARG A 83 -10.27 -10.32 3.23
N SER A 84 -10.68 -11.49 3.70
CA SER A 84 -10.98 -12.64 2.85
C SER A 84 -12.26 -12.37 2.06
N THR A 85 -12.19 -12.58 0.76
CA THR A 85 -13.34 -12.51 -0.17
C THR A 85 -13.41 -13.81 -0.95
N ASP A 86 -14.50 -14.04 -1.69
CA ASP A 86 -14.62 -15.20 -2.58
C ASP A 86 -13.53 -15.23 -3.67
N ALA A 87 -12.96 -14.07 -4.01
CA ALA A 87 -11.84 -13.92 -4.94
C ALA A 87 -10.45 -13.98 -4.26
N GLY A 88 -10.40 -14.31 -2.96
CA GLY A 88 -9.19 -14.33 -2.13
C GLY A 88 -9.04 -13.10 -1.25
N TRP A 89 -7.87 -12.94 -0.62
CA TRP A 89 -7.60 -11.81 0.28
C TRP A 89 -7.47 -10.49 -0.49
N ARG A 90 -8.08 -9.42 0.03
CA ARG A 90 -8.02 -8.08 -0.54
C ARG A 90 -7.71 -7.03 0.52
N ILE A 91 -6.94 -6.02 0.14
CA ILE A 91 -6.61 -4.87 0.98
C ILE A 91 -7.86 -4.00 1.10
N ARG A 92 -8.37 -3.88 2.32
CA ARG A 92 -9.48 -2.99 2.68
C ARG A 92 -8.98 -1.66 3.21
N SER A 93 -7.84 -1.67 3.92
CA SER A 93 -7.22 -0.47 4.43
C SER A 93 -5.70 -0.54 4.27
N GLN A 94 -5.06 0.57 3.89
CA GLN A 94 -3.61 0.68 3.85
C GLN A 94 -3.15 2.06 4.30
N VAL A 95 -2.19 2.10 5.21
CA VAL A 95 -1.63 3.33 5.74
C VAL A 95 -0.12 3.24 5.66
N LEU A 96 0.48 4.13 4.88
CA LEU A 96 1.92 4.29 4.79
C LEU A 96 2.37 5.39 5.77
N GLY A 97 3.26 5.01 6.69
CA GLY A 97 4.01 5.91 7.55
C GLY A 97 5.45 5.99 7.06
N LEU A 98 5.77 7.06 6.34
CA LEU A 98 7.15 7.47 6.09
C LEU A 98 7.52 8.58 7.09
N PRO A 99 8.75 8.60 7.61
CA PRO A 99 9.22 9.75 8.36
C PRO A 99 9.14 10.98 7.45
N SER A 100 8.67 12.10 8.01
CA SER A 100 8.85 13.42 7.39
C SER A 100 10.34 13.66 7.18
N GLU A 101 10.68 14.38 6.11
CA GLU A 101 12.06 14.84 5.92
C GLU A 101 12.56 15.57 7.19
N PRO A 102 13.84 15.40 7.56
CA PRO A 102 14.41 16.10 8.70
C PRO A 102 14.37 17.62 8.52
#